data_AF-A0A553FM26-F1
#
_entry.id   AF-A0A553FM26-F1
#
_cell.length_a   1.000
_cell.length_b   1.000
_cell.length_c   1.000
_cell.angle_alpha   90.00
_cell.angle_beta   90.00
_cell.angle_gamma   90.00
#
_symmetry.space_group_name_H-M   'P 1'
#
loop_
_entity.id
_entity.type
_entity.pdbx_description
1 polymer ?
#
loop_
_entity_poly.entity_id
_entity_poly.type
_entity_poly.pdbx_seq_one_letter_code
_entity_poly.pdbx_strand_id
1 'polypeptide(L)'
;MAKRKNPLKDLDSFLKQEAASIVAPDQVNVTSSSPEALSDTADVIVKETSKSTTKEDVIAFLKNLHSTNPHDFRTELFYIIQKSLETSGMKHSSDKMLMNTILYLENPQNWKEAIRNYWKSQ
;
A
#
# COMPACT_ATOMS: atom_id res chain seq x y z
N MET A 1 17.67 47.93 -6.71
CA MET A 1 17.97 46.93 -5.65
C MET A 1 16.82 45.94 -5.57
N ALA A 2 16.94 44.78 -6.22
CA ALA A 2 15.87 43.78 -6.23
C ALA A 2 15.81 43.09 -4.86
N LYS A 3 14.79 43.42 -4.06
CA LYS A 3 14.50 42.74 -2.79
C LYS A 3 14.14 41.29 -3.12
N ARG A 4 15.08 40.36 -2.90
CA ARG A 4 14.84 38.92 -3.07
C ARG A 4 13.73 38.50 -2.09
N LYS A 5 12.56 38.16 -2.61
CA LYS A 5 11.45 37.63 -1.80
C LYS A 5 11.92 36.29 -1.21
N ASN A 6 11.81 36.14 0.10
CA ASN A 6 12.20 34.92 0.81
C ASN A 6 11.07 33.88 0.68
N PRO A 7 11.25 32.80 -0.10
CA PRO A 7 10.19 31.83 -0.39
C PRO A 7 9.69 31.08 0.86
N LEU A 8 10.51 31.02 1.92
CA LEU A 8 10.09 30.41 3.19
C LEU A 8 9.00 31.21 3.91
N LYS A 9 8.98 32.55 3.74
CA LYS A 9 7.93 33.39 4.32
C LYS A 9 6.59 33.25 3.58
N ASP A 10 6.65 33.01 2.27
CA ASP A 10 5.45 32.73 1.48
C ASP A 10 4.83 31.39 1.87
N LEU A 11 5.66 30.36 2.08
CA LEU A 11 5.20 29.05 2.52
C LEU A 11 4.50 29.11 3.88
N ASP A 12 5.09 29.81 4.84
CA ASP A 12 4.53 29.96 6.19
C ASP A 12 3.22 30.79 6.19
N SER A 13 3.10 31.74 5.26
CA SER A 13 1.86 32.53 5.08
C SER A 13 0.75 31.70 4.42
N PHE A 14 1.10 30.84 3.46
CA PHE A 14 0.18 29.92 2.80
C PHE A 14 -0.36 28.86 3.78
N LEU A 15 0.52 28.23 4.57
CA LEU A 15 0.16 27.25 5.60
C LEU A 15 -0.81 27.83 6.65
N LYS A 16 -0.63 29.09 7.04
CA LYS A 16 -1.53 29.78 7.97
C LYS A 16 -2.89 30.09 7.36
N GLN A 17 -2.97 30.37 6.06
CA GLN A 17 -4.26 30.55 5.37
C GLN A 17 -5.05 29.24 5.29
N GLU A 18 -4.40 28.13 4.95
CA GLU A 18 -5.05 26.81 4.91
C GLU A 18 -5.53 26.37 6.31
N ALA A 19 -4.72 26.58 7.35
CA ALA A 19 -5.10 26.27 8.73
C ALA A 19 -6.29 27.11 9.23
N ALA A 20 -6.44 28.34 8.75
CA ALA A 20 -7.59 29.20 9.06
C ALA A 20 -8.83 28.91 8.19
N SER A 21 -8.68 28.15 7.10
CA SER A 21 -9.78 27.77 6.19
C SER A 21 -10.51 26.49 6.63
N ILE A 22 -10.09 25.84 7.71
CA ILE A 22 -10.83 24.72 8.31
C ILE A 22 -12.02 25.30 9.09
N VAL A 23 -13.10 25.53 8.36
CA VAL A 23 -14.43 25.74 8.91
C VAL A 23 -14.80 24.49 9.70
N ALA A 24 -14.86 24.60 11.03
CA ALA A 24 -15.39 23.55 11.88
C ALA A 24 -16.88 23.37 11.55
N PRO A 25 -17.34 22.16 11.17
CA PRO A 25 -18.75 21.94 10.92
C PRO A 25 -19.55 22.13 12.22
N ASP A 26 -20.71 22.78 12.10
CA ASP A 26 -21.69 22.94 13.17
C ASP A 26 -22.02 21.56 13.78
N GLN A 27 -21.82 21.43 15.09
CA GLN A 27 -22.27 20.25 15.82
C GLN A 27 -23.79 20.31 15.95
N VAL A 28 -24.48 19.55 15.10
CA VAL A 28 -25.93 19.35 15.23
C VAL A 28 -26.20 18.53 16.48
N ASN A 29 -26.65 19.23 17.52
CA ASN A 29 -27.07 18.69 18.80
C ASN A 29 -28.43 17.99 18.61
N VAL A 30 -28.44 16.65 18.43
CA VAL A 30 -29.67 15.84 18.49
C VAL A 30 -29.71 15.13 19.83
N THR A 31 -30.38 15.77 20.77
CA THR A 31 -30.77 15.22 22.06
C THR A 31 -31.89 14.18 21.87
N SER A 32 -31.59 12.93 22.22
CA SER A 32 -32.46 11.97 22.91
C SER A 32 -33.83 11.60 22.31
N SER A 33 -33.94 10.38 21.77
CA SER A 33 -35.12 9.52 22.02
C SER A 33 -34.74 8.05 21.87
N SER A 34 -35.08 7.26 22.89
CA SER A 34 -34.99 5.81 23.03
C SER A 34 -36.26 5.38 23.79
N PRO A 35 -36.79 4.13 23.76
CA PRO A 35 -36.47 2.90 22.99
C PRO A 35 -37.74 2.25 22.33
N GLU A 36 -37.61 0.98 21.85
CA GLU A 36 -38.66 -0.01 21.48
C GLU A 36 -39.20 0.06 20.03
N ALA A 37 -39.35 -1.02 19.22
CA ALA A 37 -39.18 -2.47 19.37
C ALA A 37 -38.99 -3.16 17.99
N LEU A 38 -38.20 -4.24 17.99
CA LEU A 38 -38.21 -5.48 17.19
C LEU A 38 -38.94 -5.53 15.81
N SER A 39 -38.18 -5.85 14.76
CA SER A 39 -38.60 -6.84 13.75
C SER A 39 -37.38 -7.48 13.08
N ASP A 40 -37.23 -8.79 13.31
CA ASP A 40 -36.40 -9.71 12.54
C ASP A 40 -36.78 -9.65 11.06
N THR A 41 -35.81 -9.43 10.19
CA THR A 41 -35.65 -10.20 8.95
C THR A 41 -34.20 -10.11 8.51
N ALA A 42 -33.59 -11.29 8.41
CA ALA A 42 -32.22 -11.54 8.00
C ALA A 42 -31.90 -10.91 6.64
N ASP A 43 -31.00 -9.95 6.63
CA ASP A 43 -30.10 -9.71 5.52
C ASP A 43 -28.68 -9.74 6.09
N VAL A 44 -28.08 -10.92 5.99
CA VAL A 44 -26.67 -11.15 6.29
C VAL A 44 -25.88 -10.48 5.18
N ILE A 45 -25.76 -9.16 5.28
CA ILE A 45 -24.72 -8.41 4.60
C ILE A 45 -23.44 -8.82 5.32
N VAL A 46 -22.77 -9.82 4.77
CA VAL A 46 -21.35 -10.11 5.02
C VAL A 46 -20.61 -8.85 4.63
N LYS A 47 -20.54 -7.91 5.58
CA LYS A 47 -19.57 -6.83 5.58
C LYS A 47 -18.26 -7.54 5.83
N GLU A 48 -17.66 -8.05 4.76
CA GLU A 48 -16.25 -8.35 4.71
C GLU A 48 -15.57 -7.07 5.16
N THR A 49 -15.27 -7.03 6.46
CA THR A 49 -14.28 -6.15 7.03
C THR A 49 -13.03 -6.39 6.21
N SER A 50 -12.80 -5.52 5.24
CA SER A 50 -11.50 -5.28 4.64
C SER A 50 -10.57 -4.96 5.80
N LYS A 51 -10.00 -6.01 6.41
CA LYS A 51 -8.90 -5.86 7.35
C LYS A 51 -7.87 -5.07 6.59
N SER A 52 -7.66 -3.83 7.02
CA SER A 52 -6.58 -3.01 6.52
C SER A 52 -5.30 -3.74 6.87
N THR A 53 -4.80 -4.54 5.93
CA THR A 53 -3.59 -5.35 6.12
C THR A 53 -2.46 -4.40 6.41
N THR A 54 -1.95 -4.43 7.64
CA THR A 54 -0.82 -3.59 8.03
C THR A 54 0.48 -4.22 7.52
N LYS A 55 1.57 -3.44 7.48
CA LYS A 55 2.87 -3.96 7.06
C LYS A 55 3.33 -5.08 8.00
N GLU A 56 2.98 -4.95 9.26
CA GLU A 56 3.26 -5.86 10.36
C GLU A 56 2.56 -7.21 10.14
N ASP A 57 1.32 -7.21 9.64
CA ASP A 57 0.58 -8.43 9.32
C ASP A 57 1.26 -9.21 8.18
N VAL A 58 1.74 -8.51 7.14
CA VAL A 58 2.47 -9.14 6.02
C VAL A 58 3.79 -9.75 6.52
N ILE A 59 4.52 -9.04 7.39
CA ILE A 59 5.76 -9.57 7.97
C ILE A 59 5.48 -10.80 8.84
N ALA A 60 4.41 -10.78 9.64
CA ALA A 60 4.01 -11.93 10.44
C ALA A 60 3.65 -13.13 9.56
N PHE A 61 2.92 -12.91 8.46
CA PHE A 61 2.61 -13.94 7.48
C PHE A 61 3.88 -14.55 6.87
N LEU A 62 4.83 -13.72 6.42
CA LEU A 62 6.09 -14.20 5.84
C LEU A 62 6.92 -15.00 6.85
N LYS A 63 6.94 -14.59 8.12
CA LYS A 63 7.60 -15.37 9.19
C LYS A 63 6.95 -16.74 9.37
N ASN A 64 5.63 -16.80 9.36
CA ASN A 64 4.89 -18.06 9.49
C ASN A 64 5.14 -18.99 8.28
N LEU A 65 5.18 -18.41 7.07
CA LEU A 65 5.48 -19.14 5.84
C LEU A 65 6.89 -19.75 5.88
N HIS A 66 7.88 -19.01 6.37
CA HIS A 66 9.23 -19.53 6.60
C HIS A 66 9.26 -20.67 7.64
N SER A 67 8.49 -20.54 8.73
CA SER A 67 8.38 -21.58 9.76
C SER A 67 7.71 -22.85 9.25
N THR A 68 6.77 -22.74 8.31
CA THR A 68 6.02 -23.88 7.76
C THR A 68 6.83 -24.61 6.69
N ASN A 69 7.40 -23.87 5.73
CA ASN A 69 8.12 -24.43 4.58
C ASN A 69 9.48 -23.74 4.41
N PRO A 70 10.50 -24.07 5.22
CA PRO A 70 11.78 -23.37 5.21
C PRO A 70 12.56 -23.57 3.90
N HIS A 71 12.40 -24.73 3.25
CA HIS A 71 13.12 -25.05 2.01
C HIS A 71 12.59 -24.27 0.79
N ASP A 72 11.27 -24.10 0.70
CA ASP A 72 10.63 -23.44 -0.45
C ASP A 72 10.30 -21.97 -0.19
N PHE A 73 10.48 -21.48 1.04
CA PHE A 73 10.20 -20.10 1.44
C PHE A 73 10.77 -19.06 0.46
N ARG A 74 12.01 -19.24 0.01
CA ARG A 74 12.65 -18.29 -0.90
C ARG A 74 11.94 -18.24 -2.26
N THR A 75 11.59 -19.41 -2.80
CA THR A 75 10.87 -19.54 -4.07
C THR A 75 9.47 -18.92 -3.96
N GLU A 76 8.74 -19.23 -2.88
CA GLU A 76 7.42 -18.65 -2.62
C GLU A 76 7.49 -17.13 -2.41
N LEU A 77 8.47 -16.63 -1.67
CA LEU A 77 8.70 -15.20 -1.47
C LEU A 77 8.95 -14.48 -2.80
N PHE A 78 9.81 -15.05 -3.65
CA PHE A 78 10.07 -14.47 -4.98
C PHE A 78 8.82 -14.44 -5.84
N TYR A 79 8.02 -15.51 -5.80
CA TYR A 79 6.74 -15.56 -6.51
C TYR A 79 5.76 -14.49 -6.01
N ILE A 80 5.63 -14.31 -4.69
CA ILE A 80 4.78 -13.27 -4.08
C ILE A 80 5.21 -11.89 -4.56
N ILE A 81 6.51 -11.59 -4.51
CA ILE A 81 7.03 -10.30 -4.96
C ILE A 81 6.79 -10.12 -6.46
N GLN A 82 7.11 -11.11 -7.29
CA GLN A 82 6.87 -11.07 -8.73
C GLN A 82 5.39 -10.76 -9.04
N LYS A 83 4.45 -11.46 -8.42
CA LYS A 83 3.01 -11.24 -8.61
C LYS A 83 2.56 -9.85 -8.17
N SER A 84 3.09 -9.35 -7.06
CA SER A 84 2.79 -7.99 -6.60
C SER A 84 3.27 -6.93 -7.59
N LEU A 85 4.46 -7.11 -8.19
CA LEU A 85 5.04 -6.20 -9.17
C LEU A 85 4.27 -6.22 -10.49
N GLU A 86 3.88 -7.41 -10.97
CA GLU A 86 3.05 -7.59 -12.17
C GLU A 86 1.71 -6.87 -12.01
N THR A 87 1.07 -6.99 -10.84
CA THR A 87 -0.22 -6.34 -10.53
C THR A 87 -0.09 -4.82 -10.46
N SER A 88 1.03 -4.30 -9.95
CA SER A 88 1.32 -2.86 -9.89
C SER A 88 1.63 -2.24 -11.27
N GLY A 89 1.97 -3.08 -12.26
CA GLY A 89 2.33 -2.64 -13.61
C GLY A 89 3.73 -2.03 -13.71
N MET A 90 4.63 -2.34 -12.76
CA MET A 90 6.07 -1.96 -12.76
C MET A 90 6.37 -0.53 -13.23
N LYS A 91 5.61 0.45 -12.73
CA LYS A 91 5.69 1.85 -13.18
C LYS A 91 6.98 2.53 -12.74
N HIS A 92 7.54 2.13 -11.60
CA HIS A 92 8.72 2.74 -11.02
C HIS A 92 10.00 2.01 -11.41
N SER A 93 11.11 2.75 -11.47
CA SER A 93 12.44 2.16 -11.70
C SER A 93 12.82 1.15 -10.61
N SER A 94 12.38 1.40 -9.37
CA SER A 94 12.54 0.49 -8.22
C SER A 94 11.90 -0.87 -8.47
N ASP A 95 10.71 -0.91 -9.07
CA ASP A 95 10.00 -2.15 -9.39
C ASP A 95 10.75 -2.97 -10.44
N LYS A 96 11.29 -2.29 -11.47
CA LYS A 96 12.12 -2.92 -12.51
C LYS A 96 13.42 -3.48 -11.93
N MET A 97 14.03 -2.74 -10.99
CA MET A 97 15.21 -3.20 -10.28
C MET A 97 14.90 -4.45 -9.44
N LEU A 98 13.79 -4.44 -8.71
CA LEU A 98 13.36 -5.57 -7.89
C LEU A 98 13.09 -6.82 -8.74
N MET A 99 12.40 -6.67 -9.86
CA MET A 99 12.17 -7.75 -10.82
C MET A 99 13.49 -8.31 -11.37
N ASN A 100 14.43 -7.44 -11.76
CA ASN A 100 15.76 -7.87 -12.21
C ASN A 100 16.51 -8.66 -11.14
N THR A 101 16.40 -8.24 -9.87
CA THR A 101 17.01 -8.97 -8.75
C THR A 101 16.39 -10.34 -8.58
N ILE A 102 15.07 -10.47 -8.70
CA ILE A 102 14.37 -11.77 -8.62
C ILE A 102 14.85 -12.69 -9.74
N LEU A 103 14.85 -12.21 -10.98
CA LEU A 103 15.30 -13.00 -12.14
C LEU A 103 16.77 -13.42 -12.04
N TYR A 104 17.61 -12.57 -11.44
CA TYR A 104 18.99 -12.91 -11.12
C TYR A 104 19.10 -14.04 -10.10
N LEU A 105 18.32 -13.97 -9.02
CA LEU A 105 18.35 -14.96 -7.95
C LEU A 105 17.77 -16.32 -8.40
N GLU A 106 16.78 -16.31 -9.29
CA GLU A 106 16.17 -17.53 -9.84
C GLU A 106 17.10 -18.20 -10.87
N ASN A 107 17.79 -17.42 -11.70
CA ASN A 107 18.62 -17.94 -12.80
C ASN A 107 20.07 -17.42 -12.72
N PRO A 108 20.86 -17.77 -11.68
CA PRO A 108 22.16 -17.14 -11.44
C PRO A 108 23.20 -17.37 -12.54
N GLN A 109 23.12 -18.50 -13.27
CA GLN A 109 24.05 -18.83 -14.35
C GLN A 109 23.74 -18.08 -15.66
N ASN A 110 22.44 -17.90 -15.97
CA ASN A 110 21.96 -17.32 -17.23
C ASN A 110 21.15 -16.03 -17.01
N TRP A 111 21.42 -15.32 -15.91
CA TRP A 111 20.61 -14.19 -15.45
C TRP A 111 20.44 -13.10 -16.50
N LYS A 112 21.48 -12.84 -17.32
CA LYS A 112 21.43 -11.83 -18.39
C LYS A 112 20.39 -12.20 -19.46
N GLU A 113 20.31 -13.47 -19.81
CA GLU A 113 19.36 -13.97 -20.80
C GLU A 113 17.97 -14.03 -20.21
N ALA A 114 17.82 -14.48 -18.96
CA ALA A 114 16.55 -14.50 -18.24
C ALA A 114 15.93 -13.08 -18.17
N ILE A 115 16.71 -12.09 -17.74
CA ILE A 115 16.29 -10.68 -17.72
C ILE A 115 15.93 -10.19 -19.12
N ARG A 116 16.80 -10.43 -20.11
CA ARG A 116 16.55 -9.97 -21.48
C ARG A 116 15.27 -10.58 -22.06
N ASN A 117 15.03 -11.87 -21.84
CA ASN A 117 13.87 -12.57 -22.35
C ASN A 117 12.59 -12.06 -21.67
N TYR A 118 12.62 -11.88 -20.35
CA TYR A 118 11.50 -11.33 -19.59
C TYR A 118 11.04 -9.96 -20.11
N TRP A 119 11.98 -9.01 -20.30
CA TRP A 119 11.63 -7.67 -20.80
C TRP A 119 11.29 -7.62 -22.29
N LYS A 120 11.64 -8.65 -23.06
CA LYS A 120 11.17 -8.79 -24.45
C LYS A 120 9.75 -9.33 -24.54
N SER A 121 9.31 -10.10 -23.54
CA SER A 121 7.99 -10.72 -23.48
C SER A 121 6.92 -9.87 -22.78
N GLN A 122 7.33 -8.79 -22.10
CA GLN A 122 6.45 -7.76 -21.54
C GLN A 122 6.10 -6.71 -22.59
#